data_AF-A0A6G5A9M3-F1
#
_entry.id   AF-A0A6G5A9M3-F1
#
_cell.length_a   1.000
_cell.length_b   1.000
_cell.length_c   1.000
_cell.angle_alpha   90.00
_cell.angle_beta   90.00
_cell.angle_gamma   90.00
#
_symmetry.space_group_name_H-M   'P 1'
#
loop_
_entity.id
_entity.type
_entity.pdbx_description
1 polymer ?
#
loop_
_entity_poly.entity_id
_entity_poly.type
_entity_poly.pdbx_seq_one_letter_code
_entity_poly.pdbx_strand_id
1 'polypeptide(L)'
;MNVLFAVVLMVCQISPLVSILWPPRCYRKVDVGTCDAVKLRWFYKPITRQCKMFAYSGCGGNLNRFRTEKGCLRTCQMTSQPELSCSAKPNPGNCKAYRPMWYFDAEVGYCRGFVYGGCGGNRNTYPNCLACMSRCTNYNPYLMCQYLEYEFFKKFIAGKLIVPPPQVPTGATSQFPPADRNTMAQPMSPIMVARPTSMNAVAQPSPAT
;
A
#
# COMPACT_ATOMS: atom_id res chain seq x y z
N MET A 1 -51.61 -7.30 14.60
CA MET A 1 -50.22 -7.41 15.12
C MET A 1 -49.29 -7.34 13.93
N ASN A 2 -48.56 -6.22 13.78
CA ASN A 2 -47.95 -5.82 12.51
C ASN A 2 -46.75 -6.72 12.16
N VAL A 3 -46.79 -7.38 10.99
CA VAL A 3 -45.74 -8.29 10.52
C VAL A 3 -44.37 -7.59 10.49
N LEU A 4 -44.36 -6.28 10.23
CA LEU A 4 -43.16 -5.44 10.26
C LEU A 4 -42.53 -5.32 11.66
N PHE A 5 -43.34 -5.29 12.72
CA PHE A 5 -42.88 -5.22 14.11
C PHE A 5 -42.27 -6.55 14.58
N ALA A 6 -42.84 -7.67 14.13
CA ALA A 6 -42.31 -9.00 14.42
C ALA A 6 -40.97 -9.28 13.72
N VAL A 7 -40.80 -8.77 12.49
CA VAL A 7 -39.53 -8.90 11.75
C VAL A 7 -38.42 -8.10 12.43
N VAL A 8 -38.67 -6.86 12.89
CA VAL A 8 -37.67 -6.03 13.60
C VAL A 8 -37.21 -6.66 14.91
N LEU A 9 -38.09 -7.34 15.65
CA LEU A 9 -37.75 -8.06 16.89
C LEU A 9 -36.93 -9.34 16.64
N MET A 10 -37.18 -10.03 15.52
CA MET A 10 -36.40 -11.22 15.12
C MET A 10 -34.97 -10.88 14.67
N VAL A 11 -34.73 -9.75 14.00
CA VAL A 11 -33.35 -9.35 13.62
C VAL A 11 -32.54 -8.88 14.86
N CYS A 12 -33.22 -8.33 15.86
CA CYS A 12 -32.59 -7.86 17.11
C CYS A 12 -32.15 -9.02 18.03
N GLN A 13 -32.85 -10.16 18.01
CA GLN A 13 -32.51 -11.35 18.82
C GLN A 13 -31.49 -12.30 18.15
N ILE A 14 -31.29 -12.20 16.83
CA ILE A 14 -30.23 -12.93 16.09
C ILE A 14 -28.86 -12.21 16.19
N SER A 15 -28.83 -11.01 16.77
CA SER A 15 -27.66 -10.12 16.81
C SER A 15 -26.50 -10.45 17.78
N PRO A 16 -26.57 -11.36 18.78
CA PRO A 16 -25.37 -11.70 19.56
C PRO A 16 -24.50 -12.81 18.94
N LEU A 17 -25.02 -13.69 18.09
CA LEU A 17 -24.25 -14.85 17.59
C LEU A 17 -23.18 -14.48 16.55
N VAL A 18 -23.38 -13.40 15.78
CA VAL A 18 -22.39 -12.93 14.79
C VAL A 18 -21.17 -12.29 15.48
N SER A 19 -21.33 -11.77 16.70
CA SER A 19 -20.25 -11.14 17.47
C SER A 19 -19.42 -12.14 18.30
N ILE A 20 -19.82 -13.41 18.36
CA ILE A 20 -19.17 -14.42 19.21
C ILE A 20 -18.00 -15.13 18.49
N LEU A 21 -17.92 -15.07 17.16
CA LEU A 21 -16.91 -15.84 16.41
C LEU A 21 -15.57 -15.13 16.20
N TRP A 22 -15.52 -13.79 16.17
CA TRP A 22 -14.30 -13.05 15.78
C TRP A 22 -13.47 -12.59 16.99
N PRO A 23 -12.14 -12.77 17.01
CA PRO A 23 -11.31 -12.37 18.14
C PRO A 23 -11.49 -10.88 18.52
N PRO A 24 -11.94 -10.56 19.76
CA PRO A 24 -12.24 -9.18 20.16
C PRO A 24 -11.09 -8.19 19.94
N ARG A 25 -9.85 -8.67 20.06
CA ARG A 25 -8.64 -7.87 19.80
C ARG A 25 -8.62 -7.26 18.40
N CYS A 26 -9.18 -7.90 17.39
CA CYS A 26 -9.15 -7.43 16.01
C CYS A 26 -10.05 -6.21 15.76
N TYR A 27 -10.99 -5.90 16.66
CA TYR A 27 -11.84 -4.70 16.58
C TYR A 27 -11.20 -3.47 17.23
N ARG A 28 -10.16 -3.64 18.04
CA ARG A 28 -9.50 -2.53 18.72
C ARG A 28 -8.82 -1.63 17.69
N LYS A 29 -8.90 -0.31 17.89
CA LYS A 29 -8.13 0.66 17.09
C LYS A 29 -6.64 0.46 17.32
N VAL A 30 -5.82 1.00 16.42
CA VAL A 30 -4.38 1.06 16.65
C VAL A 30 -4.10 1.83 17.94
N ASP A 31 -3.12 1.37 18.70
CA ASP A 31 -2.71 2.02 19.94
C ASP A 31 -1.18 2.00 19.99
N VAL A 32 -0.61 3.20 19.89
CA VAL A 32 0.83 3.42 19.82
C VAL A 32 1.47 3.10 21.17
N GLY A 33 0.73 3.17 22.28
CA GLY A 33 1.28 3.06 23.63
C GLY A 33 1.94 4.36 24.10
N THR A 34 2.71 4.28 25.19
CA THR A 34 3.13 5.44 25.99
C THR A 34 4.65 5.58 26.16
N CYS A 35 5.43 4.78 25.44
CA CYS A 35 6.90 4.84 25.46
C CYS A 35 7.46 5.61 24.24
N ASP A 36 8.78 5.58 24.05
CA ASP A 36 9.47 6.35 23.00
C ASP A 36 10.23 5.49 21.96
N ALA A 37 10.09 4.16 22.00
CA ALA A 37 10.76 3.29 21.04
C ALA A 37 9.96 3.15 19.73
N VAL A 38 10.62 3.12 18.58
CA VAL A 38 9.94 2.84 17.30
C VAL A 38 10.02 1.35 16.98
N LYS A 39 8.96 0.59 17.29
CA LYS A 39 8.87 -0.84 16.94
C LYS A 39 7.80 -1.06 15.88
N LEU A 40 8.22 -1.49 14.69
CA LEU A 40 7.29 -1.80 13.60
C LEU A 40 6.45 -3.03 13.96
N ARG A 41 5.13 -2.88 13.90
CA ARG A 41 4.15 -3.92 14.25
C ARG A 41 2.97 -3.90 13.31
N TRP A 42 2.29 -5.03 13.18
CA TRP A 42 1.09 -5.17 12.36
C TRP A 42 -0.15 -5.01 13.22
N PHE A 43 -1.18 -4.35 12.70
CA PHE A 43 -2.52 -4.31 13.27
C PHE A 43 -3.54 -4.65 12.20
N TYR A 44 -4.69 -5.18 12.60
CA TYR A 44 -5.78 -5.46 11.71
C TYR A 44 -6.72 -4.27 11.60
N LYS A 45 -7.07 -3.87 10.38
CA LYS A 45 -8.08 -2.85 10.08
C LYS A 45 -9.35 -3.56 9.56
N PRO A 46 -10.43 -3.64 10.37
CA PRO A 46 -11.64 -4.41 10.01
C PRO A 46 -12.32 -3.95 8.73
N ILE A 47 -12.45 -2.62 8.56
CA ILE A 47 -13.17 -2.01 7.42
C ILE A 47 -12.54 -2.45 6.10
N THR A 48 -11.21 -2.41 6.00
CA THR A 48 -10.48 -2.78 4.78
C THR A 48 -10.11 -4.26 4.75
N ARG A 49 -10.41 -5.01 5.81
CA ARG A 49 -9.96 -6.39 6.05
C ARG A 49 -8.47 -6.57 5.76
N GLN A 50 -7.62 -5.68 6.27
CA GLN A 50 -6.19 -5.66 5.96
C GLN A 50 -5.37 -5.66 7.23
N CYS A 51 -4.27 -6.41 7.21
CA CYS A 51 -3.19 -6.23 8.18
C CYS A 51 -2.25 -5.13 7.66
N LYS A 52 -2.05 -4.10 8.47
CA LYS A 52 -1.25 -2.92 8.13
C LYS A 52 -0.18 -2.70 9.18
N MET A 53 0.92 -2.09 8.79
CA MET A 53 2.01 -1.76 9.69
C MET A 53 1.81 -0.40 10.36
N PHE A 54 2.25 -0.29 11.61
CA PHE A 54 2.31 0.94 12.40
C PHE A 54 3.55 0.95 13.32
N ALA A 55 3.94 2.13 13.80
CA ALA A 55 4.96 2.27 14.84
C ALA A 55 4.35 2.10 16.24
N TYR A 56 4.80 1.08 16.96
CA TYR A 56 4.48 0.86 18.37
C TYR A 56 5.59 1.40 19.27
N SER A 57 5.24 2.19 20.26
CA SER A 57 6.14 2.85 21.23
C SER A 57 7.00 1.90 22.08
N GLY A 58 6.62 0.62 22.16
CA GLY A 58 7.37 -0.38 22.91
C GLY A 58 6.81 -0.78 24.27
N CYS A 59 5.88 -0.03 24.85
CA CYS A 59 5.13 -0.41 26.06
C CYS A 59 3.65 0.00 25.97
N GLY A 60 2.81 -0.55 26.85
CA GLY A 60 1.36 -0.30 26.84
C GLY A 60 0.68 -0.76 25.54
N GLY A 61 -0.34 -0.01 25.13
CA GLY A 61 -1.12 -0.29 23.94
C GLY A 61 -2.14 -1.43 24.12
N ASN A 62 -2.62 -1.99 23.02
CA ASN A 62 -3.58 -3.10 23.03
C ASN A 62 -3.12 -4.34 22.22
N LEU A 63 -3.96 -5.37 22.19
CA LEU A 63 -3.67 -6.66 21.57
C LEU A 63 -3.90 -6.73 20.05
N ASN A 64 -4.41 -5.67 19.40
CA ASN A 64 -4.43 -5.58 17.93
C ASN A 64 -3.02 -5.26 17.40
N ARG A 65 -2.04 -6.09 17.78
CA ARG A 65 -0.62 -5.85 17.57
C ARG A 65 0.08 -7.18 17.38
N PHE A 66 0.62 -7.39 16.20
CA PHE A 66 1.25 -8.63 15.78
C PHE A 66 2.68 -8.38 15.31
N ARG A 67 3.55 -9.38 15.50
CA ARG A 67 4.94 -9.31 15.02
C ARG A 67 5.05 -9.49 13.51
N THR A 68 4.12 -10.23 12.90
CA THR A 68 4.15 -10.56 11.46
C THR A 68 2.78 -10.37 10.82
N GLU A 69 2.76 -10.03 9.52
CA GLU A 69 1.53 -9.97 8.73
C GLU A 69 0.79 -11.31 8.78
N LYS A 70 1.52 -12.43 8.61
CA LYS A 70 1.00 -13.79 8.72
C LYS A 70 0.25 -14.04 10.03
N GLY A 71 0.82 -13.62 11.16
CA GLY A 71 0.19 -13.79 12.48
C GLY A 71 -1.08 -12.94 12.64
N CYS A 72 -1.07 -11.73 12.10
CA CYS A 72 -2.24 -10.87 12.04
C CYS A 72 -3.36 -11.48 11.18
N LEU A 73 -3.03 -11.95 9.97
CA LEU A 73 -4.00 -12.55 9.04
C LEU A 73 -4.58 -13.86 9.58
N ARG A 74 -3.74 -14.75 10.12
CA ARG A 74 -4.20 -15.99 10.76
C ARG A 74 -5.15 -15.73 11.91
N THR A 75 -4.85 -14.71 12.72
CA THR A 75 -5.69 -14.37 13.86
C THR A 75 -7.00 -13.74 13.42
N CYS A 76 -6.91 -12.65 12.65
CA CYS A 76 -8.06 -11.80 12.42
C CYS A 76 -8.85 -12.28 11.21
N GLN A 77 -8.23 -12.72 10.13
CA GLN A 77 -8.96 -13.28 8.99
C GLN A 77 -9.18 -14.80 9.09
N MET A 78 -8.74 -15.45 10.17
CA MET A 78 -8.89 -16.90 10.42
C MET A 78 -8.42 -17.79 9.24
N THR A 79 -7.48 -17.30 8.44
CA THR A 79 -6.97 -18.02 7.27
C THR A 79 -5.73 -18.81 7.64
N SER A 80 -5.73 -20.13 7.42
CA SER A 80 -4.62 -21.03 7.79
C SER A 80 -3.34 -20.75 6.98
N GLN A 81 -3.49 -20.44 5.69
CA GLN A 81 -2.40 -20.09 4.76
C GLN A 81 -2.68 -18.75 4.08
N PRO A 82 -2.42 -17.63 4.77
CA PRO A 82 -2.69 -16.32 4.21
C PRO A 82 -1.65 -15.98 3.14
N GLU A 83 -2.11 -15.46 2.00
CA GLU A 83 -1.23 -14.89 1.00
C GLU A 83 -0.76 -13.50 1.45
N LEU A 84 0.56 -13.32 1.50
CA LEU A 84 1.20 -12.14 2.08
C LEU A 84 1.26 -11.02 1.03
N SER A 85 0.68 -9.86 1.35
CA SER A 85 0.66 -8.72 0.44
C SER A 85 1.79 -7.74 0.73
N CYS A 86 2.16 -7.55 1.98
CA CYS A 86 3.09 -6.49 2.37
C CYS A 86 4.41 -7.05 2.91
N SER A 87 4.41 -8.26 3.48
CA SER A 87 5.61 -8.89 4.04
C SER A 87 6.32 -9.86 3.08
N ALA A 88 5.77 -10.12 1.89
CA ALA A 88 6.47 -10.86 0.85
C ALA A 88 7.65 -10.04 0.30
N LYS A 89 8.77 -10.67 -0.05
CA LYS A 89 9.87 -9.97 -0.74
C LYS A 89 9.43 -9.54 -2.15
N PRO A 90 9.95 -8.43 -2.72
CA PRO A 90 9.61 -8.04 -4.09
C PRO A 90 10.00 -9.15 -5.07
N ASN A 91 9.16 -9.37 -6.08
CA ASN A 91 9.42 -10.37 -7.11
C ASN A 91 9.39 -9.69 -8.49
N PRO A 92 10.57 -9.45 -9.11
CA PRO A 92 10.66 -8.91 -10.46
C PRO A 92 10.00 -9.79 -11.53
N GLY A 93 9.82 -11.08 -11.26
CA GLY A 93 9.35 -12.04 -12.24
C GLY A 93 10.40 -12.38 -13.30
N ASN A 94 9.98 -13.15 -14.30
CA ASN A 94 10.90 -13.74 -15.29
C ASN A 94 10.84 -13.07 -16.67
N CYS A 95 9.91 -12.14 -16.87
CA CYS A 95 9.81 -11.36 -18.10
C CYS A 95 10.80 -10.19 -18.10
N LYS A 96 11.06 -9.62 -19.28
CA LYS A 96 12.12 -8.60 -19.50
C LYS A 96 11.57 -7.19 -19.75
N ALA A 97 10.33 -6.91 -19.38
CA ALA A 97 9.82 -5.54 -19.43
C ALA A 97 10.48 -4.67 -18.34
N TYR A 98 10.60 -3.39 -18.61
CA TYR A 98 11.17 -2.43 -17.66
C TYR A 98 10.06 -1.58 -17.05
N ARG A 99 9.29 -2.13 -16.10
CA ARG A 99 8.13 -1.46 -15.49
C ARG A 99 8.45 -0.97 -14.08
N PRO A 100 8.57 0.35 -13.83
CA PRO A 100 8.71 0.89 -12.49
C PRO A 100 7.45 0.59 -11.67
N MET A 101 7.61 -0.18 -10.60
CA MET A 101 6.54 -0.59 -9.68
C MET A 101 6.99 -0.36 -8.24
N TRP A 102 6.07 -0.53 -7.29
CA TRP A 102 6.31 -0.32 -5.87
C TRP A 102 6.07 -1.59 -5.06
N TYR A 103 6.86 -1.80 -4.02
CA TYR A 103 6.66 -2.87 -3.04
C TYR A 103 6.82 -2.31 -1.63
N PHE A 104 6.18 -2.94 -0.65
CA PHE A 104 6.36 -2.60 0.75
C PHE A 104 7.57 -3.31 1.33
N ASP A 105 8.49 -2.55 1.91
CA ASP A 105 9.63 -3.10 2.62
C ASP A 105 9.30 -3.17 4.12
N ALA A 106 8.94 -4.38 4.58
CA ALA A 106 8.52 -4.61 5.95
C ALA A 106 9.65 -4.46 6.99
N GLU A 107 10.92 -4.40 6.57
CA GLU A 107 12.04 -4.18 7.49
C GLU A 107 12.16 -2.71 7.88
N VAL A 108 11.84 -1.80 6.95
CA VAL A 108 11.93 -0.34 7.17
C VAL A 108 10.58 0.34 7.35
N GLY A 109 9.48 -0.28 6.93
CA GLY A 109 8.12 0.19 7.16
C GLY A 109 7.57 1.24 6.22
N TYR A 110 8.15 1.33 5.03
CA TYR A 110 7.63 2.15 3.94
C TYR A 110 7.84 1.47 2.58
N CYS A 111 7.22 2.02 1.55
CA CYS A 111 7.29 1.49 0.20
C CYS A 111 8.55 1.95 -0.54
N ARG A 112 9.13 1.04 -1.32
CA ARG A 112 10.27 1.30 -2.20
C ARG A 112 9.90 0.92 -3.62
N GLY A 113 10.49 1.61 -4.59
CA GLY A 113 10.30 1.25 -5.99
C GLY A 113 11.27 0.15 -6.43
N PHE A 114 10.85 -0.63 -7.43
CA PHE A 114 11.63 -1.67 -8.08
C PHE A 114 11.21 -1.79 -9.56
N VAL A 115 11.99 -2.53 -10.35
CA VAL A 115 11.63 -2.84 -11.74
C VAL A 115 10.95 -4.20 -11.80
N TYR A 116 9.70 -4.22 -12.25
CA TYR A 116 8.95 -5.43 -12.52
C TYR A 116 9.07 -5.83 -13.99
N GLY A 117 9.42 -7.10 -14.22
CA GLY A 117 9.62 -7.72 -15.51
C GLY A 117 8.36 -7.88 -16.36
N GLY A 118 7.17 -7.74 -15.77
CA GLY A 118 5.89 -7.74 -16.48
C GLY A 118 5.11 -9.06 -16.42
N CYS A 119 5.66 -10.14 -15.86
CA CYS A 119 4.93 -11.39 -15.61
C CYS A 119 5.42 -12.11 -14.35
N GLY A 120 4.58 -12.98 -13.78
CA GLY A 120 4.86 -13.62 -12.50
C GLY A 120 4.61 -12.67 -11.33
N GLY A 121 5.59 -12.53 -10.44
CA GLY A 121 5.48 -11.63 -9.31
C GLY A 121 4.78 -12.23 -8.09
N ASN A 122 4.32 -11.37 -7.20
CA ASN A 122 3.50 -11.70 -6.03
C ASN A 122 2.63 -10.49 -5.64
N ARG A 123 1.82 -10.62 -4.57
CA ARG A 123 0.93 -9.55 -4.10
C ARG A 123 1.62 -8.31 -3.54
N ASN A 124 2.93 -8.33 -3.32
CA ASN A 124 3.70 -7.15 -2.92
C ASN A 124 4.19 -6.34 -4.13
N THR A 125 3.27 -6.02 -5.03
CA THR A 125 3.53 -5.26 -6.25
C THR A 125 2.40 -4.27 -6.48
N TYR A 126 2.73 -2.97 -6.52
CA TYR A 126 1.77 -1.88 -6.58
C TYR A 126 2.13 -0.90 -7.71
N PRO A 127 1.13 -0.29 -8.36
CA PRO A 127 1.37 0.59 -9.52
C PRO A 127 2.02 1.94 -9.16
N ASN A 128 1.89 2.39 -7.91
CA ASN A 128 2.45 3.66 -7.44
C ASN A 128 2.65 3.63 -5.92
N CYS A 129 3.38 4.63 -5.40
CA CYS A 129 3.65 4.74 -3.98
C CYS A 129 2.37 4.86 -3.15
N LEU A 130 1.40 5.66 -3.62
CA LEU A 130 0.13 5.89 -2.90
C LEU A 130 -0.63 4.59 -2.67
N ALA A 131 -0.76 3.74 -3.69
CA ALA A 131 -1.40 2.44 -3.59
C ALA A 131 -0.68 1.53 -2.58
N CYS A 132 0.66 1.52 -2.62
CA CYS A 132 1.47 0.71 -1.71
C CYS A 132 1.35 1.19 -0.24
N MET A 133 1.58 2.49 0.02
CA MET A 133 1.55 3.05 1.37
C MET A 133 0.15 2.96 1.98
N SER A 134 -0.88 3.23 1.16
CA SER A 134 -2.28 3.08 1.57
C SER A 134 -2.63 1.64 1.89
N ARG A 135 -2.13 0.66 1.13
CA ARG A 135 -2.37 -0.77 1.40
C ARG A 135 -1.68 -1.24 2.67
N CYS A 136 -0.41 -0.90 2.85
CA CYS A 136 0.47 -1.57 3.81
C CYS A 136 0.66 -0.84 5.14
N THR A 137 0.30 0.43 5.27
CA THR A 137 0.55 1.22 6.50
C THR A 137 -0.67 2.00 6.98
N ASN A 138 -0.61 2.51 8.21
CA ASN A 138 -1.55 3.53 8.71
C ASN A 138 -1.03 4.97 8.58
N TYR A 139 0.14 5.19 7.97
CA TYR A 139 0.65 6.54 7.74
C TYR A 139 -0.16 7.25 6.68
N ASN A 140 -0.06 8.59 6.65
CA ASN A 140 -0.63 9.38 5.57
C ASN A 140 0.17 9.12 4.28
N PRO A 141 -0.42 8.46 3.26
CA PRO A 141 0.30 8.08 2.06
C PRO A 141 0.74 9.31 1.24
N TYR A 142 0.00 10.42 1.27
CA TYR A 142 0.36 11.63 0.53
C TYR A 142 1.64 12.26 1.08
N LEU A 143 1.76 12.38 2.40
CA LEU A 143 2.95 12.93 3.03
C LEU A 143 4.17 12.03 2.81
N MET A 144 4.00 10.70 2.93
CA MET A 144 5.11 9.77 2.73
C MET A 144 5.57 9.72 1.27
N CYS A 145 4.64 9.64 0.32
CA CYS A 145 4.97 9.47 -1.08
C CYS A 145 5.58 10.72 -1.72
N GLN A 146 5.28 11.91 -1.20
CA GLN A 146 5.95 13.14 -1.62
C GLN A 146 7.48 13.05 -1.50
N TYR A 147 8.00 12.42 -0.44
CA TYR A 147 9.44 12.21 -0.25
C TYR A 147 9.96 10.97 -0.99
N LEU A 148 9.20 9.87 -0.96
CA LEU A 148 9.65 8.59 -1.52
C LEU A 148 9.74 8.62 -3.05
N GLU A 149 8.79 9.25 -3.73
CA GLU A 149 8.79 9.35 -5.19
C GLU A 149 9.96 10.20 -5.68
N TYR A 150 10.28 11.30 -5.00
CA TYR A 150 11.46 12.13 -5.30
C TYR A 150 12.77 11.31 -5.26
N GLU A 151 12.99 10.56 -4.17
CA GLU A 151 14.20 9.74 -4.02
C GLU A 151 14.27 8.59 -5.03
N PHE A 152 13.12 7.99 -5.35
CA PHE A 152 13.04 6.94 -6.36
C PHE A 152 13.40 7.47 -7.74
N PHE A 153 12.74 8.53 -8.21
CA PHE A 153 12.98 9.07 -9.55
C PHE A 153 14.39 9.62 -9.72
N LYS A 154 14.95 10.25 -8.67
CA LYS A 154 16.35 10.69 -8.67
C LYS A 154 17.32 9.52 -8.93
N LYS A 155 17.11 8.37 -8.29
CA LYS A 155 17.96 7.17 -8.49
C LYS A 155 17.67 6.48 -9.83
N PHE A 156 16.41 6.44 -10.24
CA PHE A 156 15.98 5.83 -11.49
C PHE A 156 16.53 6.55 -12.72
N ILE A 157 16.37 7.88 -12.79
CA ILE A 157 16.92 8.72 -13.87
C ILE A 157 18.44 8.65 -13.89
N ALA A 158 19.08 8.56 -12.72
CA ALA A 158 20.52 8.39 -12.62
C ALA A 158 21.02 6.96 -12.97
N GLY A 159 20.14 6.03 -13.35
CA GLY A 159 20.50 4.64 -13.66
C GLY A 159 21.01 3.82 -12.45
N LYS A 160 20.77 4.30 -11.23
CA LYS A 160 21.29 3.72 -9.96
C LYS A 160 20.28 2.83 -9.23
N LEU A 161 19.10 2.60 -9.81
CA LEU A 161 18.11 1.74 -9.17
C LEU A 161 18.60 0.28 -9.25
N ILE A 162 18.93 -0.29 -8.09
CA ILE A 162 19.49 -1.64 -7.97
C ILE A 162 18.39 -2.67 -8.26
N VAL A 163 18.14 -2.92 -9.53
CA VAL A 163 17.97 -4.29 -10.03
C VAL A 163 19.07 -4.40 -11.07
N PRO A 164 20.05 -5.33 -10.96
CA PRO A 164 21.05 -5.45 -12.01
C PRO A 164 20.29 -5.53 -13.35
N PRO A 165 20.68 -4.72 -14.37
CA PRO A 165 20.08 -4.85 -15.68
C PRO A 165 20.11 -6.34 -16.04
N PRO A 166 19.06 -6.91 -16.67
CA PRO A 166 19.14 -8.25 -17.20
C PRO A 166 20.45 -8.32 -17.97
N GLN A 167 21.38 -9.18 -17.52
CA GLN A 167 22.63 -9.42 -18.23
C GLN A 167 22.20 -9.84 -19.63
N VAL A 168 22.31 -8.92 -20.60
CA VAL A 168 22.12 -9.25 -22.00
C VAL A 168 23.21 -10.29 -22.27
N PRO A 169 22.89 -11.50 -22.74
CA PRO A 169 23.92 -12.45 -23.10
C PRO A 169 24.86 -11.79 -24.10
N THR A 170 26.08 -11.48 -23.66
CA THR A 170 27.16 -10.99 -24.52
C THR A 170 27.62 -12.16 -25.37
N GLY A 171 26.87 -12.45 -26.43
CA GLY A 171 27.14 -13.63 -27.26
C GLY A 171 26.17 -13.91 -28.40
N ALA A 172 25.30 -12.98 -28.79
CA ALA A 172 24.49 -13.11 -29.99
C ALA A 172 24.93 -12.07 -31.03
N THR A 173 25.79 -12.48 -31.94
CA THR A 173 25.97 -11.80 -33.23
C THR A 173 24.67 -11.90 -34.01
N SER A 174 23.88 -10.83 -34.02
CA SER A 174 22.88 -10.61 -35.05
C SER A 174 23.17 -9.27 -35.70
N GLN A 175 23.57 -9.32 -36.97
CA GLN A 175 23.55 -8.18 -37.87
C GLN A 175 22.18 -7.51 -37.79
N PHE A 176 22.12 -6.33 -37.20
CA PHE A 176 21.02 -5.41 -37.44
C PHE A 176 21.36 -4.61 -38.70
N PRO A 177 20.45 -4.49 -39.68
CA PRO A 177 20.63 -3.56 -40.79
C PRO A 177 20.72 -2.12 -40.25
N PRO A 178 21.42 -1.21 -40.95
CA PRO A 178 21.61 0.16 -40.49
C PRO A 178 20.26 0.85 -40.29
N ALA A 179 20.12 1.51 -39.14
CA ALA A 179 18.93 2.27 -38.79
C ALA A 179 18.68 3.39 -39.82
N ASP A 180 17.48 3.36 -40.42
CA ASP A 180 16.98 4.42 -41.27
C ASP A 180 16.79 5.70 -40.43
N ARG A 181 17.38 6.81 -40.88
CA ARG A 181 17.53 8.06 -40.10
C ARG A 181 16.27 8.95 -40.15
N ASN A 182 15.14 8.45 -40.67
CA ASN A 182 13.98 9.26 -41.02
C ASN A 182 12.68 8.96 -40.24
N THR A 183 12.76 8.52 -38.99
CA THR A 183 11.55 8.50 -38.12
C THR A 183 11.83 9.21 -36.80
N MET A 184 11.63 10.52 -36.81
CA MET A 184 11.54 11.33 -35.60
C MET A 184 10.30 10.90 -34.81
N ALA A 185 10.48 10.14 -33.73
CA ALA A 185 9.50 10.06 -32.67
C ALA A 185 9.65 11.31 -31.79
N GLN A 186 8.57 12.10 -31.74
CA GLN A 186 8.51 13.38 -31.04
C GLN A 186 8.84 13.25 -29.54
N PRO A 187 9.45 14.28 -28.91
CA PRO A 187 9.61 14.31 -27.47
C PRO A 187 8.24 14.39 -26.79
N MET A 188 7.97 13.47 -25.86
CA MET A 188 6.80 13.55 -25.00
C MET A 188 6.92 14.81 -24.13
N SER A 189 5.98 15.75 -24.30
CA SER A 189 5.87 16.98 -23.52
C SER A 189 5.78 16.70 -22.02
N PRO A 190 6.34 17.56 -21.16
CA PRO A 190 6.17 17.45 -19.72
C PRO A 190 4.71 17.76 -19.34
N ILE A 191 4.04 16.82 -18.68
CA ILE A 191 2.73 17.04 -18.06
C ILE A 191 2.94 18.05 -16.92
N MET A 192 2.48 19.29 -17.12
CA MET A 192 2.41 20.29 -16.07
C MET A 192 1.44 19.82 -15.00
N VAL A 193 1.92 19.70 -13.76
CA VAL A 193 1.06 19.56 -12.59
C VAL A 193 0.40 20.92 -12.35
N ALA A 194 -0.91 21.01 -12.58
CA ALA A 194 -1.68 22.21 -12.27
C ALA A 194 -1.63 22.50 -10.76
N ARG A 195 -1.27 23.75 -10.44
CA ARG A 195 -1.29 24.33 -9.09
C ARG A 195 -2.76 24.40 -8.62
N PRO A 196 -3.10 24.06 -7.37
CA PRO A 196 -4.46 24.29 -6.87
C PRO A 196 -4.68 25.80 -6.73
N THR A 197 -5.68 26.32 -7.46
CA THR A 197 -6.20 27.67 -7.28
C THR A 197 -6.87 27.81 -5.91
N SER A 198 -6.66 28.98 -5.31
CA SER A 198 -7.17 29.44 -4.02
C SER A 198 -8.65 29.13 -3.79
N MET A 199 -8.97 28.68 -2.57
CA MET A 199 -10.33 28.57 -2.05
C MET A 199 -11.02 29.94 -2.03
N ASN A 200 -12.21 30.00 -2.63
CA ASN A 200 -13.13 31.13 -2.52
C ASN A 200 -13.62 31.30 -1.08
N ALA A 201 -13.67 32.55 -0.64
CA ALA A 201 -14.24 32.98 0.62
C ALA A 201 -15.74 32.68 0.68
N VAL A 202 -16.19 32.14 1.81
CA VAL A 202 -17.59 32.00 2.19
C VAL A 202 -18.09 33.36 2.66
N ALA A 203 -19.05 33.95 1.95
CA ALA A 203 -19.82 35.09 2.44
C ALA A 203 -20.90 34.59 3.42
N GLN A 204 -20.92 35.16 4.63
CA GLN A 204 -22.00 34.98 5.60
C GLN A 204 -23.09 36.04 5.36
N PRO A 205 -24.39 35.71 5.55
CA PRO A 205 -25.45 36.71 5.52
C PRO A 205 -25.58 37.43 6.88
N SER A 206 -25.71 38.75 6.83
CA SER A 206 -26.01 39.64 7.96
C SER A 206 -27.43 39.43 8.52
N PRO A 207 -27.68 39.74 9.80
CA PRO A 207 -29.03 39.67 10.38
C PRO A 207 -29.86 40.90 10.00
N ALA A 208 -31.12 40.66 9.67
CA ALA A 208 -32.13 41.70 9.48
C ALA A 208 -32.63 42.21 10.85
N THR A 209 -32.68 43.53 10.96
CA THR A 209 -33.43 44.30 11.97
C THR A 209 -34.93 44.16 11.78
#